data_AF-A0A2S7TUL7-F1
#
_entry.id   AF-A0A2S7TUL7-F1
#
_cell.length_a   1.000
_cell.length_b   1.000
_cell.length_c   1.000
_cell.angle_alpha   90.00
_cell.angle_beta   90.00
_cell.angle_gamma   90.00
#
_symmetry.space_group_name_H-M   'P 1'
#
loop_
_entity.id
_entity.type
_entity.pdbx_description
1 polymer ?
#
loop_
_entity_poly.entity_id
_entity_poly.type
_entity_poly.pdbx_seq_one_letter_code
_entity_poly.pdbx_strand_id
1 'polypeptide(L)' 'MSKPEYANLPVWPQADTPCVGFCSTNLGDDICMGCGRTLDEVDGWLFKSDEEKEAIWNRIRQAGVGYRWES' A
#
# COMPACT_ATOMS: atom_id res chain seq x y z
N MET A 1 -11.38 10.38 -16.19
CA MET A 1 -10.23 10.67 -15.31
C MET A 1 -9.12 9.73 -15.71
N SER A 2 -8.08 10.27 -16.37
CA SER A 2 -6.90 9.49 -16.74
C SER A 2 -6.20 8.97 -15.50
N LYS A 3 -5.82 7.69 -15.50
CA LYS A 3 -5.00 7.11 -14.43
C LYS A 3 -3.78 8.01 -14.21
N PRO A 4 -3.42 8.31 -12.96
CA PRO A 4 -2.20 9.06 -12.68
C PRO A 4 -0.98 8.31 -13.20
N GLU A 5 0.05 9.04 -13.62
CA GLU A 5 1.32 8.53 -14.17
C GLU A 5 1.90 7.37 -13.35
N TYR A 6 1.80 7.44 -12.02
CA TYR A 6 2.31 6.41 -11.10
C TYR A 6 1.57 5.06 -11.19
N ALA A 7 0.40 5.01 -11.83
CA ALA A 7 -0.33 3.77 -12.08
C ALA A 7 0.30 2.91 -13.18
N ASN A 8 1.21 3.47 -14.01
CA ASN A 8 1.91 2.73 -15.07
C ASN A 8 3.37 2.43 -14.73
N LEU A 9 3.79 2.64 -13.48
CA LEU A 9 5.14 2.30 -13.05
C LEU A 9 5.33 0.77 -13.09
N PRO A 10 6.49 0.28 -13.57
CA PRO A 10 6.76 -1.15 -13.60
C PRO A 10 6.56 -1.73 -12.20
N VAL A 11 5.78 -2.81 -12.14
CA VAL A 11 5.52 -3.54 -10.90
C VAL A 11 6.85 -4.15 -10.47
N TRP A 12 7.56 -3.48 -9.55
CA TRP A 12 8.81 -4.03 -9.02
C TRP A 12 8.49 -5.39 -8.40
N PRO A 13 9.14 -6.47 -8.86
CA PRO A 13 8.94 -7.81 -8.30
C PRO A 13 9.33 -7.71 -6.82
N GLN A 14 8.32 -7.79 -5.96
CA GLN A 14 8.49 -7.76 -4.51
C GLN A 14 9.17 -6.47 -3.97
N ALA A 15 8.61 -5.29 -4.25
CA ALA A 15 9.05 -4.08 -3.55
C ALA A 15 8.96 -4.29 -2.02
N ASP A 16 10.00 -3.84 -1.29
CA ASP A 16 10.09 -3.94 0.17
C ASP A 16 8.94 -3.25 0.92
N THR A 17 8.18 -2.41 0.23
CA THR A 17 7.00 -1.71 0.76
C THR A 17 5.86 -1.68 -0.25
N PRO A 18 4.59 -1.76 0.19
CA PRO A 18 3.43 -1.57 -0.68
C PRO A 18 3.17 -0.09 -1.02
N CYS A 19 3.98 0.86 -0.54
CA CYS A 19 3.78 2.29 -0.76
C CYS A 19 3.95 2.71 -2.22
N VAL A 20 3.03 3.53 -2.73
CA VAL A 20 3.07 4.09 -4.10
C VAL A 20 3.30 5.61 -4.13
N GLY A 21 3.69 6.21 -3.00
CA GLY A 21 3.90 7.66 -2.88
C GLY A 21 2.60 8.48 -2.82
N PHE A 22 1.44 7.84 -2.81
CA PHE A 22 0.13 8.45 -2.56
C PHE A 22 -0.45 7.92 -1.24
N CYS A 23 -0.98 8.82 -0.41
CA CYS A 23 -1.58 8.49 0.87
C CYS A 23 -2.94 9.17 1.03
N SER A 24 -4.02 8.39 1.01
CA SER A 24 -5.39 8.91 1.22
C SER A 24 -5.79 8.99 2.69
N THR A 25 -5.06 8.34 3.61
CA THR A 25 -5.34 8.47 5.04
C THR A 25 -5.06 9.88 5.55
N ASN A 26 -4.09 10.57 4.94
CA ASN A 26 -3.85 11.99 5.19
C ASN A 26 -4.98 12.90 4.65
N LEU A 27 -5.91 12.35 3.87
CA LEU A 27 -7.12 13.01 3.38
C LEU A 27 -8.38 12.61 4.18
N GLY A 28 -8.25 11.73 5.18
CA GLY A 28 -9.34 11.33 6.08
C GLY A 28 -9.83 9.88 5.94
N ASP A 29 -9.23 9.06 5.07
CA ASP A 29 -9.56 7.62 5.01
C ASP A 29 -8.90 6.84 6.16
N ASP A 30 -9.57 5.81 6.68
CA ASP A 30 -8.95 4.89 7.67
C ASP A 30 -7.91 3.95 7.03
N ILE A 31 -8.12 3.62 5.75
CA ILE A 31 -7.24 2.75 4.95
C ILE A 31 -6.79 3.51 3.70
N CYS A 32 -5.48 3.51 3.47
CA CYS A 32 -4.90 4.15 2.30
C CYS A 32 -5.34 3.44 1.03
N MET A 33 -6.08 4.13 0.16
CA MET A 33 -6.52 3.60 -1.13
C MET A 33 -5.34 3.35 -2.09
N GLY A 34 -4.16 3.91 -1.80
CA GLY A 34 -2.94 3.68 -2.55
C GLY A 34 -2.21 2.40 -2.22
N CYS A 35 -1.86 2.22 -0.94
CA CYS A 35 -1.03 1.10 -0.49
C CYS A 35 -1.78 0.06 0.35
N GLY A 36 -3.06 0.28 0.64
CA GLY A 36 -3.91 -0.63 1.41
C GLY A 36 -3.62 -0.65 2.92
N ARG A 37 -2.72 0.20 3.42
CA ARG A 37 -2.29 0.28 4.83
C ARG A 37 -3.07 1.31 5.65
N THR A 38 -3.17 1.10 6.96
CA THR A 38 -3.60 2.16 7.91
C THR A 38 -2.49 3.20 8.07
N LEU A 39 -2.81 4.36 8.68
CA LEU A 39 -1.81 5.39 8.97
C LEU A 39 -0.69 4.84 9.89
N ASP A 40 -1.04 4.10 10.95
CA ASP A 40 -0.07 3.50 11.87
C ASP A 40 0.88 2.52 11.18
N GLU A 41 0.37 1.73 10.22
CA GLU A 41 1.18 0.81 9.43
C GLU A 41 2.08 1.53 8.42
N VAL A 42 1.68 2.71 7.95
CA VAL A 42 2.49 3.56 7.08
C VAL A 42 3.64 4.19 7.87
N ASP A 43 3.34 4.83 8.99
CA ASP A 43 4.32 5.56 9.82
C ASP A 43 5.28 4.59 10.54
N GLY A 44 4.76 3.44 11.00
CA GLY A 44 5.53 2.44 11.72
C GLY A 44 6.31 1.47 10.84
N TRP A 45 6.22 1.54 9.51
CA TRP A 45 6.68 0.47 8.60
C TRP A 45 8.14 0.04 8.82
N LEU A 46 9.04 1.01 9.04
CA LEU A 46 10.47 0.75 9.23
C LEU A 46 10.77 -0.02 10.52
N PHE A 47 9.90 0.08 11.52
CA PHE A 47 10.08 -0.53 12.84
C PHE A 47 9.36 -1.88 12.98
N LYS A 48 8.62 -2.31 11.95
CA LYS A 48 7.91 -3.59 11.96
C LYS A 48 8.84 -4.77 11.72
N SER A 49 8.60 -5.86 12.43
CA SER A 49 9.26 -7.13 12.17
C SER A 49 8.85 -7.70 10.81
N ASP A 50 9.60 -8.69 10.32
CA ASP A 50 9.27 -9.32 9.04
C ASP A 50 7.94 -10.08 9.13
N GLU A 51 7.61 -10.69 10.28
CA GLU A 51 6.31 -11.33 10.49
C GLU A 51 5.16 -10.32 10.45
N GLU A 52 5.34 -9.13 11.05
CA GLU A 52 4.34 -8.07 11.01
C GLU A 52 4.15 -7.55 9.59
N LYS A 53 5.24 -7.33 8.84
CA LYS A 53 5.17 -6.90 7.44
C LYS A 53 4.45 -7.94 6.58
N GLU A 54 4.72 -9.23 6.80
CA GLU A 54 4.06 -10.32 6.10
C GLU A 54 2.56 -10.39 6.40
N ALA A 55 2.18 -10.22 7.68
CA ALA A 55 0.77 -10.15 8.08
C ALA A 55 0.03 -9.00 7.39
N ILE A 56 0.65 -7.81 7.31
CA ILE A 56 0.10 -6.65 6.60
C ILE A 56 -0.04 -6.95 5.10
N TRP A 57 0.98 -7.55 4.49
CA TRP A 57 0.92 -7.97 3.09
C TRP A 57 -0.23 -8.95 2.83
N ASN A 58 -0.41 -9.94 3.70
CA ASN A 58 -1.50 -10.89 3.59
C ASN A 58 -2.87 -10.21 3.71
N ARG A 59 -3.03 -9.27 4.65
CA ARG A 59 -4.24 -8.45 4.79
C ARG A 59 -4.53 -7.65 3.52
N ILE A 60 -3.53 -6.95 2.97
CA ILE A 60 -3.68 -6.14 1.74
C ILE A 60 -4.10 -7.03 0.56
N ARG A 61 -3.50 -8.22 0.41
CA ARG A 61 -3.86 -9.19 -0.63
C ARG A 61 -5.29 -9.68 -0.49
N GLN A 62 -5.75 -9.96 0.72
CA GLN A 62 -7.12 -10.43 0.98
C GLN A 62 -8.17 -9.32 0.79
N ALA A 63 -7.84 -8.09 1.19
CA ALA A 63 -8.77 -6.97 1.12
C ALA A 63 -8.96 -6.41 -0.30
N GLY A 64 -8.03 -6.68 -1.23
CA GLY A 64 -8.10 -6.18 -2.61
C GLY A 64 -7.99 -4.66 -2.71
N VAL A 65 -7.48 -4.00 -1.68
CA VAL A 65 -7.31 -2.54 -1.60
C VAL A 65 -5.87 -2.14 -1.92
N GLY A 66 -5.71 -1.01 -2.60
CA GLY A 66 -4.42 -0.50 -3.06
C GLY A 66 -4.33 -0.47 -4.58
N TYR A 67 -3.82 0.62 -5.15
CA TYR A 67 -3.63 0.82 -6.60
C TYR A 67 -2.69 -0.21 -7.27
N ARG A 68 -2.12 -1.15 -6.50
CA ARG A 68 -1.22 -2.22 -6.94
C ARG A 68 -1.94 -3.42 -7.60
N TRP A 69 -3.28 -3.44 -7.62
CA TRP A 69 -4.04 -4.53 -8.24
C TRP A 69 -4.56 -4.11 -9.62
N GLU A 70 -3.73 -4.31 -10.65
CA GLU A 70 -4.25 -4.53 -12.00
C GLU A 70 -4.60 -6.01 -12.16
N SER A 71 -5.79 -6.25 -12.70
CA SER A 71 -6.23 -7.54 -13.25
C SER A 71 -5.42 -7.93 -14.48
#